data_AF-A0A7S0N9F4-F1
#
_entry.id   AF-A0A7S0N9F4-F1
#
_cell.length_a   1.000
_cell.length_b   1.000
_cell.length_c   1.000
_cell.angle_alpha   90.00
_cell.angle_beta   90.00
_cell.angle_gamma   90.00
#
_symmetry.space_group_name_H-M   'P 1'
#
loop_
_entity.id
_entity.type
_entity.pdbx_description
1 polymer ?
#
loop_
_entity_poly.entity_id
_entity_poly.type
_entity_poly.pdbx_seq_one_letter_code
_entity_poly.pdbx_strand_id
1 'polypeptide(L)'
;PLLALILGSPSRLVVQVVPGALLEMTRSIMRSTFSSLILKPVYTFLFDRSDQATMELYAKLVKAREMNAVVVTNPTSVKSFVLKFIEVLHFMELNKFKSSDGGAGMRLEQFKDNGNSVEAKLVGVQGHWEDAAALMWSTDMKKMG
;
A
#
# COMPACT_ATOMS: atom_id res chain seq x y z
N PRO A 1 22.64 -0.26 -11.29
CA PRO A 1 22.39 1.19 -11.21
C PRO A 1 21.91 1.82 -12.52
N LEU A 2 22.68 1.65 -13.62
CA LEU A 2 22.32 2.20 -14.94
C LEU A 2 20.94 1.74 -15.43
N LEU A 3 20.64 0.45 -15.32
CA LEU A 3 19.32 -0.10 -15.71
C LEU A 3 18.17 0.56 -14.94
N ALA A 4 18.34 0.87 -13.65
CA ALA A 4 17.33 1.53 -12.85
C ALA A 4 17.12 3.02 -13.24
N LEU A 5 18.11 3.64 -13.89
CA LEU A 5 17.96 4.95 -14.51
C LEU A 5 17.13 4.85 -15.79
N ILE A 6 17.49 3.91 -16.67
CA ILE A 6 16.83 3.71 -17.96
C ILE A 6 15.35 3.32 -17.77
N LEU A 7 15.06 2.48 -16.77
CA LEU A 7 13.69 2.04 -16.48
C LEU A 7 12.87 3.05 -15.66
N GLY A 8 13.48 4.15 -15.20
CA GLY A 8 12.80 5.17 -14.41
C GLY A 8 11.77 5.93 -15.24
N SER A 9 10.49 5.81 -14.89
CA SER A 9 9.40 6.58 -15.48
C SER A 9 8.39 6.98 -14.40
N PRO A 10 7.78 8.18 -14.45
CA PRO A 10 6.79 8.59 -13.46
C PRO A 10 5.54 7.70 -13.45
N SER A 11 5.35 6.89 -14.50
CA SER A 11 4.26 5.90 -14.60
C SER A 11 4.58 4.54 -13.97
N ARG A 12 5.86 4.21 -13.72
CA ARG A 12 6.32 2.88 -13.31
C ARG A 12 7.32 2.95 -12.16
N LEU A 13 7.08 2.18 -11.11
CA LEU A 13 8.01 2.06 -9.98
C LEU A 13 9.03 0.96 -10.27
N VAL A 14 10.33 1.29 -10.18
CA VAL A 14 11.40 0.32 -10.33
C VAL A 14 11.73 -0.30 -8.96
N VAL A 15 11.53 -1.60 -8.84
CA VAL A 15 11.84 -2.37 -7.64
C VAL A 15 12.97 -3.35 -7.91
N GLN A 16 14.02 -3.32 -7.09
CA GLN A 16 15.12 -4.27 -7.13
C GLN A 16 14.97 -5.25 -5.96
N VAL A 17 14.79 -6.52 -6.29
CA VAL A 17 14.71 -7.60 -5.30
C VAL A 17 16.10 -8.21 -5.12
N VAL A 18 16.59 -8.23 -3.89
CA VAL A 18 17.88 -8.83 -3.54
C VAL A 18 17.74 -9.71 -2.30
N PRO A 19 18.58 -10.76 -2.13
CA PRO A 19 18.64 -11.51 -0.88
C PRO A 19 18.85 -10.57 0.33
N GLY A 20 18.24 -10.88 1.48
CA GLY A 20 18.30 -10.02 2.67
C GLY A 20 19.73 -9.65 3.11
N ALA A 21 20.67 -10.60 3.00
CA ALA A 21 22.08 -10.37 3.30
C ALA A 21 22.77 -9.33 2.40
N LEU A 22 22.25 -9.11 1.19
CA LEU A 22 22.82 -8.16 0.21
C LEU A 22 22.06 -6.83 0.18
N LEU A 23 21.02 -6.68 1.00
CA LEU A 23 20.16 -5.49 0.96
C LEU A 23 20.92 -4.23 1.35
N GLU A 24 21.69 -4.29 2.44
CA GLU A 24 22.49 -3.15 2.89
C GLU A 24 23.57 -2.77 1.88
N MET A 25 24.31 -3.76 1.38
CA MET A 25 25.33 -3.58 0.35
C MET A 25 24.73 -2.93 -0.91
N THR A 26 23.62 -3.48 -1.43
CA THR A 26 22.96 -2.97 -2.64
C THR A 26 22.48 -1.54 -2.44
N ARG A 27 21.86 -1.25 -1.29
CA ARG A 27 21.38 0.10 -0.94
C ARG A 27 22.55 1.08 -0.86
N SER A 28 23.66 0.70 -0.24
CA SER A 28 24.85 1.54 -0.10
C SER A 28 25.45 1.89 -1.46
N ILE A 29 25.64 0.89 -2.32
CA ILE A 29 26.16 1.08 -3.69
C ILE A 29 25.21 1.96 -4.50
N MET A 30 23.89 1.73 -4.44
CA MET A 30 22.91 2.54 -5.16
C MET A 30 22.93 4.01 -4.70
N ARG A 31 22.95 4.25 -3.38
CA ARG A 31 23.01 5.61 -2.84
C ARG A 31 24.30 6.33 -3.24
N SER A 32 25.44 5.65 -3.13
CA SER A 32 26.75 6.20 -3.50
C SER A 32 26.84 6.50 -5.01
N THR A 33 26.32 5.58 -5.85
CA THR A 33 26.34 5.74 -7.31
C THR A 33 25.39 6.83 -7.78
N PHE A 34 24.21 6.96 -7.16
CA PHE A 34 23.26 8.01 -7.53
C PHE A 34 23.69 9.37 -6.98
N SER A 35 24.24 9.47 -5.76
CA SER A 35 24.69 10.76 -5.22
C SER A 35 25.77 11.44 -6.06
N SER A 36 26.56 10.69 -6.83
CA SER A 36 27.62 11.25 -7.68
C SER A 36 27.15 11.65 -9.09
N LEU A 37 26.02 11.12 -9.57
CA LEU A 37 25.59 11.29 -10.97
C LEU A 37 24.19 11.89 -11.11
N ILE A 38 23.20 11.41 -10.34
CA ILE A 38 21.78 11.78 -10.46
C ILE A 38 21.12 11.71 -9.08
N LEU A 39 20.48 12.79 -8.62
CA LEU A 39 19.76 12.86 -7.34
C LEU A 39 18.46 12.02 -7.33
N LYS A 40 18.58 10.71 -7.52
CA LYS A 40 17.48 9.74 -7.52
C LYS A 40 17.41 9.07 -6.15
N PRO A 41 16.30 9.24 -5.39
CA PRO A 41 16.20 8.68 -4.06
C PRO A 41 16.16 7.15 -4.08
N VAL A 42 16.79 6.53 -3.08
CA VAL A 42 16.79 5.08 -2.89
C VAL A 42 16.05 4.74 -1.60
N TYR A 43 14.91 4.08 -1.75
CA TYR A 43 14.07 3.61 -0.66
C TYR A 43 14.25 2.13 -0.42
N THR A 44 14.02 1.72 0.83
CA THR A 44 13.94 0.32 1.21
C THR A 44 12.49 -0.02 1.48
N PHE A 45 11.99 -1.07 0.85
CA PHE A 45 10.67 -1.63 1.12
C PHE A 45 10.82 -2.94 1.87
N LEU A 46 10.38 -2.95 3.12
CA LEU A 46 10.24 -4.14 3.94
C LEU A 46 8.77 -4.24 4.35
N PHE A 47 8.26 -5.46 4.28
CA PHE A 47 6.89 -5.79 4.60
C PHE A 47 6.89 -7.19 5.20
N ASP A 48 6.20 -7.37 6.32
CA ASP A 48 5.99 -8.65 6.96
C ASP A 48 4.50 -9.02 6.96
N ARG A 49 4.15 -10.26 7.30
CA ARG A 49 2.78 -10.75 7.35
C ARG A 49 1.94 -10.04 8.41
N SER A 50 2.57 -9.60 9.49
CA SER A 50 1.94 -8.83 10.57
C SER A 50 1.66 -7.38 10.19
N ASP A 51 2.30 -6.87 9.13
CA ASP A 51 2.11 -5.49 8.69
C ASP A 51 0.72 -5.29 8.05
N GLN A 52 0.14 -4.13 8.31
CA GLN A 52 -1.12 -3.71 7.69
C GLN A 52 -0.83 -2.83 6.47
N ALA A 53 -1.62 -3.03 5.40
CA ALA A 53 -1.57 -2.19 4.21
C ALA A 53 -2.25 -0.84 4.51
N THR A 54 -1.52 0.10 5.10
CA THR A 54 -2.03 1.43 5.46
C THR A 54 -2.00 2.41 4.29
N MET A 55 -2.85 3.44 4.34
CA MET A 55 -2.85 4.51 3.34
C MET A 55 -1.52 5.29 3.31
N GLU A 56 -0.81 5.34 4.44
CA GLU A 56 0.54 5.93 4.51
C GLU A 56 1.56 5.15 3.69
N LEU A 57 1.48 3.82 3.67
CA LEU A 57 2.34 2.98 2.84
C LEU A 57 2.08 3.25 1.37
N TYR A 58 0.80 3.35 0.99
CA TYR A 58 0.41 3.74 -0.37
C TYR A 58 0.98 5.11 -0.75
N ALA A 59 0.81 6.12 0.10
CA ALA A 59 1.36 7.46 -0.13
C ALA A 59 2.89 7.46 -0.29
N LYS A 60 3.62 6.66 0.50
CA LYS A 60 5.07 6.48 0.36
C LYS A 60 5.46 5.86 -0.98
N LEU A 61 4.71 4.86 -1.46
CA LEU A 61 4.95 4.22 -2.76
C LEU A 61 4.61 5.15 -3.93
N VAL A 62 3.53 5.92 -3.83
CA VAL A 62 3.15 6.94 -4.82
C VAL A 62 4.22 8.03 -4.91
N LYS A 63 4.68 8.54 -3.77
CA LYS A 63 5.77 9.52 -3.71
C LYS A 63 7.06 8.95 -4.31
N ALA A 64 7.39 7.69 -4.00
CA ALA A 64 8.54 7.01 -4.58
C ALA A 64 8.43 6.89 -6.11
N ARG A 65 7.25 6.60 -6.64
CA ARG A 65 6.97 6.56 -8.09
C ARG A 65 7.17 7.94 -8.74
N GLU A 66 6.58 8.99 -8.16
CA GLU A 66 6.65 10.36 -8.70
C GLU A 66 8.08 10.89 -8.74
N MET A 67 8.89 10.59 -7.73
CA MET A 67 10.31 10.96 -7.69
C MET A 67 11.20 10.05 -8.52
N ASN A 68 10.64 9.12 -9.30
CA ASN A 68 11.37 8.09 -10.03
C ASN A 68 12.36 7.34 -9.13
N ALA A 69 12.01 7.09 -7.88
CA ALA A 69 12.90 6.48 -6.90
C ALA A 69 13.21 5.02 -7.25
N VAL A 70 14.36 4.52 -6.78
CA VAL A 70 14.67 3.09 -6.82
C VAL A 70 14.29 2.47 -5.49
N VAL A 71 13.41 1.47 -5.50
CA VAL A 71 13.01 0.76 -4.30
C VAL A 71 13.78 -0.55 -4.22
N VAL A 72 14.50 -0.79 -3.12
CA VAL A 72 15.22 -2.04 -2.86
C VAL A 72 14.43 -2.85 -1.84
N THR A 73 14.22 -4.13 -2.11
CA THR A 73 13.46 -5.03 -1.23
C THR A 73 14.08 -6.42 -1.20
N ASN A 74 13.57 -7.27 -0.32
CA ASN A 74 13.95 -8.68 -0.23
C ASN A 74 12.79 -9.57 -0.71
N PRO A 75 13.08 -10.81 -1.15
CA PRO A 75 12.05 -11.72 -1.66
C PRO A 75 11.00 -12.09 -0.60
N THR A 76 11.38 -12.12 0.69
CA THR A 76 10.46 -12.38 1.80
C THR A 76 9.38 -11.31 1.89
N SER A 77 9.74 -10.04 1.76
CA SER A 77 8.81 -8.91 1.85
C SER A 77 7.89 -8.82 0.65
N VAL A 78 8.40 -9.13 -0.55
CA VAL A 78 7.54 -9.25 -1.74
C VAL A 78 6.53 -10.37 -1.55
N LYS A 79 6.96 -11.53 -1.04
CA LYS A 79 6.08 -12.66 -0.76
C LYS A 79 5.01 -12.28 0.27
N SER A 80 5.40 -11.70 1.40
CA SER A 80 4.46 -11.27 2.45
C SER A 80 3.46 -10.25 1.92
N PHE A 81 3.90 -9.29 1.10
CA PHE A 81 3.04 -8.29 0.48
C PHE A 81 2.01 -8.91 -0.48
N VAL A 82 2.44 -9.82 -1.36
CA VAL A 82 1.55 -10.52 -2.30
C VAL A 82 0.55 -11.41 -1.56
N LEU A 83 0.98 -12.14 -0.53
CA LEU A 83 0.07 -12.94 0.30
C LEU A 83 -0.96 -12.07 1.02
N LYS A 84 -0.55 -10.90 1.51
CA LYS A 84 -1.46 -9.95 2.15
C LYS A 84 -2.48 -9.39 1.16
N PHE A 85 -2.06 -9.11 -0.07
CA PHE A 85 -2.96 -8.69 -1.14
C PHE A 85 -4.02 -9.76 -1.44
N ILE A 86 -3.61 -11.03 -1.55
CA ILE A 86 -4.55 -12.15 -1.76
C ILE A 86 -5.50 -12.31 -0.57
N GLU A 87 -5.02 -12.20 0.67
CA GLU A 87 -5.84 -12.26 1.88
C GLU A 87 -6.93 -11.17 1.88
N VAL A 88 -6.57 -9.93 1.51
CA VAL A 88 -7.51 -8.80 1.43
C VAL A 88 -8.54 -9.01 0.31
N LEU A 89 -8.11 -9.48 -0.86
CA LEU A 89 -9.03 -9.82 -1.95
C LEU A 89 -10.04 -10.89 -1.52
N HIS A 90 -9.56 -11.96 -0.90
CA HIS A 90 -10.40 -13.06 -0.42
C HIS A 90 -11.38 -12.60 0.67
N PHE A 91 -10.94 -11.75 1.59
CA PHE A 91 -11.81 -11.16 2.61
C PHE A 91 -12.94 -10.31 1.99
N MET A 92 -12.63 -9.50 0.97
CA MET A 92 -13.65 -8.72 0.26
C MET A 92 -14.66 -9.61 -0.48
N GLU A 93 -14.21 -10.70 -1.09
CA GLU A 93 -15.06 -11.67 -1.77
C GLU A 93 -16.04 -12.35 -0.79
N LEU A 94 -15.54 -12.88 0.33
CA LEU A 94 -16.37 -13.49 1.36
C LEU A 94 -17.41 -12.53 1.92
N ASN A 95 -17.07 -11.25 2.08
CA ASN A 95 -18.01 -10.24 2.57
C ASN A 95 -19.09 -9.89 1.55
N LYS A 96 -18.80 -9.94 0.25
CA LYS A 96 -19.82 -9.80 -0.80
C LYS A 96 -20.83 -10.93 -0.74
N PHE A 97 -20.40 -12.18 -0.57
CA PHE A 97 -21.30 -13.33 -0.46
C PHE A 97 -22.20 -13.25 0.78
N LYS A 98 -21.66 -12.82 1.92
CA LYS A 98 -22.46 -12.58 3.15
C LYS A 98 -23.50 -11.47 3.00
N SER A 99 -23.29 -10.54 2.06
CA SER A 99 -24.20 -9.42 1.81
C SER A 99 -25.36 -9.80 0.87
N SER A 100 -25.21 -10.86 0.07
CA SER A 100 -26.24 -11.32 -0.86
C SER A 100 -27.20 -12.35 -0.24
N ASP A 101 -26.82 -12.94 0.89
CA ASP A 101 -27.65 -13.90 1.63
C ASP A 101 -28.27 -13.19 2.84
N GLY A 102 -29.35 -12.46 2.59
CA GLY A 102 -30.20 -11.87 3.62
C GLY A 102 -30.90 -12.97 4.42
N GLY A 103 -30.20 -13.50 5.43
CA GLY A 103 -30.72 -14.54 6.32
C GLY A 103 -29.83 -14.74 7.54
N ALA A 104 -30.04 -13.91 8.57
CA ALA A 104 -29.73 -14.14 9.99
C ALA A 104 -28.34 -14.73 10.36
N GLY A 105 -27.45 -13.88 10.90
CA GLY A 105 -26.34 -14.39 11.73
C GLY A 105 -25.13 -13.48 11.86
N MET A 106 -25.27 -12.28 12.45
CA MET A 106 -24.12 -11.60 13.03
C MET A 106 -23.67 -12.36 14.28
N ARG A 107 -22.53 -13.06 14.22
CA ARG A 107 -21.79 -13.51 15.40
C ARG A 107 -20.45 -12.79 15.44
N LEU A 108 -20.33 -11.82 16.35
CA LEU A 108 -19.07 -11.23 16.76
C LEU A 108 -18.35 -12.26 17.64
N GLU A 109 -17.28 -12.88 17.14
CA GLU A 109 -16.35 -13.56 18.04
C GLU A 109 -15.52 -12.51 18.77
N GLN A 110 -15.83 -12.41 20.07
CA GLN A 110 -15.10 -11.62 21.04
C GLN A 110 -13.64 -12.08 21.06
N PHE A 111 -12.74 -11.28 20.48
CA PHE A 111 -11.34 -11.32 20.88
C PHE A 111 -11.26 -10.67 22.27
N LYS A 112 -11.16 -11.52 23.30
CA LYS A 112 -10.70 -11.10 24.62
C LYS A 112 -9.26 -10.64 24.49
N ASP A 113 -9.03 -9.35 24.68
CA ASP A 113 -7.73 -8.88 25.16
C ASP A 113 -7.94 -8.14 26.48
N ASN A 114 -7.18 -8.57 27.49
CA ASN A 114 -7.29 -8.10 28.85
C ASN A 114 -6.62 -6.73 28.96
N GLY A 115 -7.42 -5.71 29.27
CA GLY A 115 -7.01 -4.57 30.10
C GLY A 115 -5.86 -3.69 29.56
N ASN A 116 -6.20 -2.75 28.68
CA ASN A 116 -6.18 -1.33 29.06
C ASN A 116 -6.82 -0.47 27.95
N SER A 117 -7.87 0.23 28.35
CA SER A 117 -8.60 1.32 27.70
C SER A 117 -8.12 1.80 26.33
N VAL A 118 -9.00 1.72 25.32
CA VAL A 118 -9.28 2.88 24.44
C VAL A 118 -10.69 2.80 23.85
N GLU A 119 -11.44 3.87 24.11
CA GLU A 119 -12.74 4.35 23.63
C GLU A 119 -13.56 3.50 22.64
N ALA A 120 -14.77 3.15 23.10
CA ALA A 120 -15.91 2.97 22.22
C ALA A 120 -16.31 4.34 21.64
N LYS A 121 -16.11 4.54 20.33
CA LYS A 121 -16.78 5.60 19.59
C LYS A 121 -17.58 5.01 18.43
N LEU A 122 -18.82 4.63 18.73
CA LEU A 122 -19.89 4.57 17.74
C LEU A 122 -20.43 6.00 17.57
N VAL A 123 -20.04 6.68 16.48
CA VAL A 123 -20.80 7.83 15.96
C VAL A 123 -21.19 7.45 14.54
N GLY A 124 -22.49 7.26 14.32
CA GLY A 124 -23.04 7.01 13.01
C GLY A 124 -22.74 8.17 12.06
N VAL A 125 -22.27 7.82 10.86
CA VAL A 125 -22.48 8.61 9.63
C VAL A 125 -22.72 7.59 8.52
N GLN A 126 -23.94 7.07 8.47
CA GLN A 126 -24.49 6.43 7.29
C GLN A 126 -25.00 7.56 6.40
N GLY A 127 -24.28 7.83 5.30
CA GLY A 127 -24.58 8.89 4.34
C GLY A 127 -23.60 10.07 4.44
N HIS A 128 -22.64 10.13 3.50
CA HIS A 128 -21.90 11.35 3.09
C HIS A 128 -20.77 11.05 2.06
N TRP A 129 -20.45 9.78 1.75
CA TRP A 129 -19.46 9.45 0.71
C TRP A 129 -20.04 9.28 -0.70
N GLU A 130 -21.34 8.96 -0.81
CA GLU A 130 -22.04 8.91 -2.11
C GLU A 130 -22.21 10.31 -2.71
N ASP A 131 -22.52 11.31 -1.87
CA ASP A 131 -22.60 12.72 -2.29
C ASP A 131 -21.23 13.31 -2.68
N ALA A 132 -20.16 12.87 -2.01
CA ALA A 132 -18.79 13.27 -2.34
C ALA A 132 -18.34 12.69 -3.69
N ALA A 133 -18.70 11.44 -4.00
CA ALA A 133 -18.43 10.82 -5.29
C ALA A 133 -19.22 11.48 -6.43
N ALA A 134 -20.48 11.85 -6.18
CA ALA A 134 -21.31 12.57 -7.15
C ALA A 134 -20.81 14.01 -7.42
N LEU A 135 -20.37 14.73 -6.38
CA LEU A 135 -19.73 16.06 -6.52
C LEU A 135 -18.41 15.98 -7.29
N MET A 136 -17.61 14.93 -7.04
CA MET A 136 -16.33 14.73 -7.72
C MET A 136 -16.53 14.41 -9.22
N TRP A 137 -17.52 13.59 -9.56
CA TRP A 137 -17.87 13.27 -10.95
C TRP A 137 -18.49 14.46 -11.72
N SER A 138 -19.33 15.26 -11.06
CA SER A 138 -19.96 16.46 -11.63
C SER A 138 -18.93 17.56 -11.95
N THR A 139 -17.92 17.72 -11.10
CA THR A 139 -16.90 18.77 -11.26
C THR A 139 -15.94 18.49 -12.41
N ASP A 140 -15.64 17.21 -12.69
CA ASP A 140 -14.80 16.82 -13.83
C ASP A 140 -15.50 16.97 -15.19
N MET A 141 -16.82 16.73 -15.26
CA MET A 141 -17.56 16.92 -16.52
C MET A 141 -17.73 18.38 -16.92
N LYS A 142 -17.69 19.32 -15.98
CA LYS A 142 -17.79 20.77 -16.28
C LYS A 142 -16.47 21.39 -16.76
N LYS A 143 -15.36 20.65 -16.71
CA LYS A 143 -14.03 21.08 -17.18
C LYS A 143 -13.69 20.61 -18.60
N MET A 144 -14.58 19.84 -19.23
CA MET A 144 -14.43 19.33 -20.60
C MET A 144 -15.47 19.88 -21.59
N GLY A 145 -16.07 21.05 -21.30
CA GLY A 145 -16.94 21.80 -22.20
C GLY A 145 -16.45 23.23 -22.39
#